data_AF-A0A7L1KRE4-F1
#
_entry.id   AF-A0A7L1KRE4-F1
#
_cell.length_a   1.000
_cell.length_b   1.000
_cell.length_c   1.000
_cell.angle_alpha   90.00
_cell.angle_beta   90.00
_cell.angle_gamma   90.00
#
_symmetry.space_group_name_H-M   'P 1'
#
loop_
_entity.id
_entity.type
_entity.pdbx_description
1 polymer ?
#
loop_
_entity_poly.entity_id
_entity_poly.type
_entity_poly.pdbx_seq_one_letter_code
_entity_poly.pdbx_strand_id
1 'polypeptide(L)' 'PGPYTPSECCFSYIKSPVRLAKLKSFYVTPRECFSPAVVFETKNGTKICANPEMNWVEKAVESLQKKKELHT' A
#
# COMPACT_ATOMS: atom_id res chain seq x y z
N PRO A 1 -14.29 -3.11 -15.02
CA PRO A 1 -14.94 -2.24 -14.00
C PRO A 1 -16.00 -1.36 -14.67
N GLY A 2 -17.23 -1.33 -14.15
CA GLY A 2 -18.30 -0.50 -14.70
C GLY A 2 -18.20 0.96 -14.24
N PRO A 3 -18.94 1.89 -14.87
CA PRO A 3 -18.86 3.33 -14.59
C PRO A 3 -19.28 3.76 -13.17
N TYR A 4 -19.75 2.83 -12.34
CA TYR A 4 -20.22 3.08 -10.97
C TYR A 4 -19.44 2.29 -9.90
N THR A 5 -18.28 1.72 -10.21
CA THR A 5 -17.48 1.04 -9.18
C THR A 5 -16.84 2.09 -8.26
N PRO A 6 -17.15 2.10 -6.96
CA PRO A 6 -16.56 3.06 -6.04
C PRO A 6 -15.05 2.86 -5.95
N SER A 7 -14.30 3.97 -6.02
CA SER A 7 -12.85 3.98 -5.82
C SER A 7 -12.52 3.63 -4.37
N GLU A 8 -11.54 2.75 -4.17
CA GLU A 8 -11.02 2.45 -2.84
C GLU A 8 -10.11 3.60 -2.37
N CYS A 9 -10.56 4.32 -1.34
CA CYS A 9 -9.81 5.40 -0.71
C CYS A 9 -9.50 5.09 0.76
N CYS A 10 -8.44 5.72 1.28
CA CYS A 10 -8.04 5.62 2.68
C CYS A 10 -8.49 6.86 3.46
N PHE A 11 -9.18 6.66 4.58
CA PHE A 11 -9.61 7.74 5.49
C PHE A 11 -8.73 7.86 6.73
N SER A 12 -7.84 6.89 6.95
CA SER A 12 -6.89 6.89 8.05
C SER A 12 -5.65 6.09 7.68
N TYR A 13 -4.54 6.39 8.34
CA TYR A 13 -3.27 5.70 8.18
C TYR A 13 -2.89 4.97 9.45
N ILE A 14 -2.18 3.86 9.30
CA ILE A 14 -1.57 3.22 10.46
C ILE A 14 -0.37 4.04 10.91
N LYS A 15 -0.20 4.14 12.23
CA LYS A 15 0.90 4.90 12.83
C LYS A 15 2.17 4.07 12.97
N SER A 16 2.04 2.76 13.17
CA SER A 16 3.16 1.87 13.49
C SER A 16 3.70 1.16 12.25
N PRO A 17 5.02 0.98 12.10
CA PRO A 17 5.58 0.23 10.98
C PRO A 17 5.12 -1.24 10.94
N VAL A 18 4.83 -1.74 9.74
CA VAL A 18 4.57 -3.17 9.53
C VAL A 18 5.87 -3.90 9.23
N ARG A 19 6.06 -5.09 9.80
CA ARG A 19 7.21 -5.94 9.47
C ARG A 19 7.17 -6.32 7.98
N LEU A 20 8.24 -6.01 7.24
CA LEU A 20 8.37 -6.29 5.80
C LEU A 20 8.12 -7.76 5.42
N ALA A 21 8.43 -8.70 6.32
CA ALA A 21 8.21 -10.12 6.09
C ALA A 21 6.71 -10.50 6.00
N LYS A 22 5.81 -9.67 6.55
CA LYS A 22 4.36 -9.85 6.49
C LYS A 22 3.73 -9.22 5.25
N LEU A 23 4.43 -8.31 4.58
CA LEU A 23 3.94 -7.64 3.37
C LEU A 23 4.11 -8.55 2.16
N LYS A 24 3.12 -8.53 1.27
CA LYS A 24 3.05 -9.33 0.04
C LYS A 24 3.18 -8.42 -1.19
N SER A 25 2.39 -7.36 -1.24
CA SER A 25 2.34 -6.41 -2.35
C SER A 25 1.89 -5.03 -1.85
N PHE A 26 1.92 -4.05 -2.73
CA PHE A 26 1.37 -2.72 -2.46
C PHE A 26 0.77 -2.13 -3.74
N TYR A 27 -0.11 -1.14 -3.58
CA TYR A 27 -0.58 -0.25 -4.63
C TYR A 27 -0.83 1.15 -4.07
N VAL A 28 -0.98 2.13 -4.95
CA VAL A 28 -1.29 3.51 -4.57
C VAL A 28 -2.77 3.77 -4.82
N THR A 29 -3.43 4.49 -3.90
CA THR A 29 -4.83 4.88 -4.10
C THR A 29 -5.00 5.76 -5.35
N PRO A 30 -6.18 5.76 -5.98
CA PRO A 30 -6.47 6.65 -7.11
C PRO A 30 -6.28 8.13 -6.75
N ARG A 31 -5.99 8.95 -7.76
CA ARG A 31 -5.73 10.39 -7.58
C ARG A 31 -6.99 11.18 -7.17
N GLU A 32 -8.16 10.60 -7.38
CA GLU A 32 -9.46 11.15 -7.00
C GLU A 32 -9.69 11.08 -5.49
N CYS A 33 -8.92 10.27 -4.76
CA CYS A 33 -8.99 10.24 -3.32
C CYS A 33 -8.39 11.53 -2.74
N PHE A 34 -9.10 12.14 -1.79
CA PHE A 34 -8.64 13.35 -1.10
C PHE A 34 -7.30 13.16 -0.37
N SER A 35 -7.03 11.94 0.08
CA SER A 35 -5.84 11.58 0.84
C SER A 35 -5.03 10.53 0.09
N PRO A 36 -3.81 10.86 -0.39
CA PRO A 36 -2.97 9.92 -1.11
C PRO A 36 -2.42 8.86 -0.14
N ALA A 37 -2.55 7.58 -0.49
CA ALA A 37 -2.11 6.49 0.36
C ALA A 37 -1.38 5.40 -0.42
N VAL A 38 -0.42 4.77 0.25
CA VAL A 38 0.09 3.46 -0.15
C VAL A 38 -0.73 2.41 0.60
N VAL A 39 -1.39 1.52 -0.13
CA VAL A 39 -2.09 0.38 0.43
C VAL A 39 -1.20 -0.84 0.35
N PHE A 40 -0.80 -1.37 1.50
CA PHE A 40 -0.10 -2.65 1.58
C PHE A 40 -1.09 -3.80 1.70
N GLU A 41 -0.89 -4.85 0.90
CA GLU A 41 -1.53 -6.13 1.10
C GLU A 41 -0.56 -7.05 1.86
N THR A 42 -1.03 -7.62 2.96
CA THR A 42 -0.27 -8.59 3.74
C THR A 42 -0.47 -10.01 3.21
N LYS A 43 0.39 -10.94 3.63
CA LYS A 43 0.30 -12.35 3.25
C LYS A 43 -1.01 -13.04 3.68
N ASN A 44 -1.67 -12.53 4.73
CA ASN A 44 -3.00 -13.03 5.14
C ASN A 44 -4.17 -12.29 4.45
N GLY A 45 -3.90 -11.45 3.45
CA GLY A 45 -4.93 -10.73 2.68
C GLY A 45 -5.46 -9.45 3.32
N THR A 46 -4.91 -9.00 4.46
CA THR A 46 -5.29 -7.72 5.06
C THR A 46 -4.74 -6.55 4.25
N LYS A 47 -5.59 -5.54 4.00
CA LYS A 47 -5.19 -4.27 3.38
C LYS A 47 -4.92 -3.22 4.44
N ILE A 48 -3.81 -2.50 4.28
CA ILE A 48 -3.29 -1.55 5.26
C ILE A 48 -3.01 -0.22 4.55
N CYS A 49 -3.75 0.81 4.92
CA CYS A 49 -3.51 2.18 4.49
C CYS A 49 -2.31 2.80 5.22
N ALA A 50 -1.32 3.28 4.48
CA ALA A 50 -0.12 3.89 5.03
C ALA A 50 0.16 5.26 4.37
N ASN A 51 0.65 6.21 5.17
CA ASN A 51 1.01 7.54 4.66
C ASN A 51 2.30 7.44 3.83
N PRO A 52 2.28 7.82 2.52
CA PRO A 52 3.47 7.81 1.68
C PRO A 52 4.64 8.66 2.23
N GLU A 53 4.36 9.66 3.06
CA GLU A 53 5.39 10.56 3.62
C GLU A 53 6.21 9.93 4.76
N MET A 54 5.84 8.74 5.24
CA MET A 54 6.54 8.08 6.33
C MET A 54 7.73 7.27 5.79
N ASN A 55 8.94 7.50 6.32
CA ASN A 55 10.15 6.81 5.85
C ASN A 55 10.07 5.27 5.86
N TRP A 56 9.30 4.66 6.76
CA TRP A 56 9.14 3.20 6.78
C TRP A 56 8.29 2.70 5.61
N VAL A 57 7.36 3.52 5.12
CA VAL A 57 6.48 3.21 3.98
C VAL A 57 7.31 3.21 2.70
N GLU A 58 8.14 4.22 2.50
CA GLU A 58 9.10 4.29 1.40
C GLU A 58 10.03 3.06 1.37
N LYS A 59 10.67 2.74 2.50
CA LYS A 59 11.52 1.54 2.61
C LYS A 59 10.77 0.23 2.32
N ALA A 60 9.49 0.16 2.70
CA ALA A 60 8.67 -1.00 2.45
C ALA A 60 8.32 -1.14 0.96
N VAL A 61 7.97 -0.04 0.30
CA VAL A 61 7.73 0.04 -1.14
C VAL A 61 8.97 -0.42 -1.91
N GLU A 62 10.14 0.16 -1.64
CA GLU A 62 11.40 -0.20 -2.29
C GLU A 62 11.73 -1.69 -2.11
N SER A 63 11.56 -2.20 -0.88
CA SER A 63 11.82 -3.62 -0.57
C SER A 63 10.89 -4.55 -1.34
N LEU A 64 9.62 -4.16 -1.55
CA LEU A 64 8.66 -4.95 -2.31
C LEU A 64 8.90 -4.84 -3.82
N GLN A 65 9.32 -3.68 -4.32
CA GLN A 65 9.71 -3.51 -5.73
C GLN A 65 10.91 -4.39 -6.08
N LYS A 66 11.98 -4.37 -5.27
CA LYS A 66 13.15 -5.23 -5.45
C LYS A 66 12.79 -6.73 -5.46
N LYS A 67 11.86 -7.14 -4.60
CA LYS A 67 11.37 -8.53 -4.57
C LYS A 67 10.58 -8.91 -5.83
N LYS A 68 9.83 -7.97 -6.40
CA LYS A 68 9.06 -8.19 -7.64
C LYS A 68 10.00 -8.34 -8.84
N GLU A 69 11.06 -7.53 -8.90
CA GLU A 69 12.09 -7.61 -9.94
C GLU A 69 12.93 -8.89 -9.83
N LEU A 70 13.23 -9.36 -8.62
CA LEU A 70 13.96 -10.62 -8.41
C LEU A 70 13.15 -11.88 -8.80
N HIS A 71 11.83 -11.75 -8.94
CA HIS A 71 10.92 -12.85 -9.29
C HIS A 71 10.43 -12.79 -10.74
N THR A 72 11.02 -11.91 -11.55
CA THR A 72 10.85 -11.87 -13.01
C THR A 72 12.00 -12.62 -13.67
#